data_AF-A0A9P1E3I4-F1
#
_entry.id   AF-A0A9P1E3I4-F1
#
_cell.length_a   1.000
_cell.length_b   1.000
_cell.length_c   1.000
_cell.angle_alpha   90.00
_cell.angle_beta   90.00
_cell.angle_gamma   90.00
#
_symmetry.space_group_name_H-M   'P 1'
#
loop_
_entity.id
_entity.type
_entity.pdbx_description
1 polymer ?
#
loop_
_entity_poly.entity_id
_entity_poly.type
_entity_poly.pdbx_seq_one_letter_code
_entity_poly.pdbx_strand_id
1 'polypeptide(L)'
;MDDLFQELKMLQNILPDDRDTAIKILDFVKNLCCYPNTTIAYRILLTIHVTVATAERSFSKLKILKNHLRSTMSQERLNGLAILSIEHEVLEKVDYEAIIDDFASQCSARNVFK
;
A
#
# COMPACT_ATOMS: atom_id res chain seq x y z
N MET A 1 18.18 -25.26 -3.03
CA MET A 1 18.76 -24.06 -2.38
C MET A 1 20.02 -23.65 -3.10
N ASP A 2 20.83 -24.62 -3.54
CA ASP A 2 22.05 -24.40 -4.33
C ASP A 2 21.80 -23.67 -5.66
N ASP A 3 20.73 -23.95 -6.39
CA ASP A 3 20.45 -23.28 -7.68
C ASP A 3 20.28 -21.77 -7.54
N LEU A 4 19.47 -21.30 -6.58
CA LEU A 4 19.31 -19.87 -6.29
C LEU A 4 20.65 -19.23 -5.89
N PHE A 5 21.45 -19.93 -5.10
CA PHE A 5 22.74 -19.42 -4.66
C PHE A 5 23.73 -19.30 -5.83
N GLN A 6 23.74 -20.25 -6.76
CA GLN A 6 24.55 -20.16 -7.97
C GLN A 6 24.04 -19.05 -8.91
N GLU A 7 22.74 -18.93 -9.11
CA GLU A 7 22.14 -17.85 -9.89
C GLU A 7 22.51 -16.47 -9.32
N LEU A 8 22.46 -16.30 -7.99
CA LEU A 8 22.85 -15.06 -7.32
C LEU A 8 24.34 -14.74 -7.47
N LYS A 9 25.22 -15.74 -7.38
CA LYS A 9 26.66 -15.56 -7.64
C LYS A 9 26.93 -15.15 -9.08
N MET A 10 26.22 -15.75 -10.05
CA MET A 10 26.35 -15.38 -11.45
C MET A 10 25.86 -13.94 -11.69
N LEU A 11 24.73 -13.57 -11.08
CA LEU A 11 24.22 -12.20 -11.14
C LEU A 11 25.21 -11.19 -10.52
N GLN A 12 25.83 -11.51 -9.40
CA GLN A 12 26.82 -10.64 -8.74
C GLN A 12 28.00 -10.29 -9.67
N ASN A 13 28.42 -11.22 -10.53
CA ASN A 13 29.51 -10.99 -11.48
C ASN A 13 29.10 -10.14 -12.69
N ILE A 14 27.80 -10.06 -12.98
CA ILE A 14 27.24 -9.37 -14.15
C ILE A 14 26.72 -7.98 -13.77
N LEU A 15 26.38 -7.78 -12.50
CA LEU A 15 25.88 -6.50 -12.00
C LEU A 15 26.99 -5.44 -12.10
N PRO A 16 26.72 -4.25 -12.69
CA PRO A 16 27.66 -3.13 -12.58
C PRO A 16 27.88 -2.78 -11.10
N ASP A 17 29.11 -2.43 -10.73
CA ASP A 17 29.54 -2.09 -9.36
C ASP A 17 28.88 -0.81 -8.80
N ASP A 18 28.01 -0.18 -9.59
CA ASP A 18 27.29 1.01 -9.20
C ASP A 18 26.09 0.65 -8.30
N ARG A 19 25.80 1.49 -7.32
CA ARG A 19 24.71 1.26 -6.35
C ARG A 19 23.36 1.54 -7.00
N ASP A 20 22.91 0.64 -7.85
CA ASP A 20 21.62 0.78 -8.52
C ASP A 20 20.46 0.60 -7.55
N THR A 21 19.41 1.40 -7.75
CA THR A 21 18.14 1.25 -7.01
C THR A 21 17.60 -0.16 -7.22
N ALA A 22 17.05 -0.79 -6.18
CA ALA A 22 16.55 -2.16 -6.24
C ALA A 22 15.52 -2.41 -7.38
N ILE A 23 14.83 -1.35 -7.83
CA ILE A 23 13.92 -1.36 -8.99
C ILE A 23 14.69 -1.59 -10.31
N LYS A 24 15.84 -0.94 -10.50
CA LYS A 24 16.69 -1.12 -11.68
C LYS A 24 17.31 -2.51 -11.72
N ILE A 25 17.74 -3.02 -10.56
CA ILE A 25 18.24 -4.39 -10.43
C ILE A 25 17.13 -5.39 -10.80
N LEU A 26 15.90 -5.16 -10.34
CA LEU A 26 14.76 -6.00 -10.73
C LEU A 26 14.51 -5.96 -12.25
N ASP A 27 14.55 -4.79 -12.87
CA ASP A 27 14.37 -4.66 -14.33
C ASP A 27 15.48 -5.40 -15.10
N PHE A 28 16.73 -5.24 -14.66
CA PHE A 28 17.89 -5.93 -15.21
C PHE A 28 17.75 -7.47 -15.11
N VAL A 29 17.42 -7.97 -13.92
CA VAL A 29 17.22 -9.40 -13.67
C VAL A 29 16.05 -9.95 -14.49
N LYS A 30 14.96 -9.18 -14.63
CA LYS A 30 13.80 -9.56 -15.43
C LYS A 30 14.15 -9.70 -16.91
N ASN A 31 15.05 -8.86 -17.44
CA ASN A 31 15.50 -8.91 -18.83
C ASN A 31 16.45 -10.08 -19.12
N LEU A 32 17.09 -10.65 -18.10
CA LEU A 32 18.09 -11.69 -18.28
C LEU A 32 17.52 -13.10 -18.56
N CYS A 33 16.23 -13.36 -18.34
CA CYS A 33 15.49 -14.63 -18.59
C CYS A 33 16.10 -15.95 -18.05
N CYS A 34 17.36 -15.95 -17.60
CA CYS A 34 18.16 -17.12 -17.25
C CYS A 34 18.25 -17.35 -15.73
N TYR A 35 17.62 -16.49 -14.93
CA TYR A 35 17.67 -16.53 -13.46
C TYR A 35 16.25 -16.49 -12.86
N PRO A 36 15.45 -17.55 -13.06
CA PRO A 36 14.05 -17.57 -12.62
C PRO A 36 13.93 -17.50 -11.10
N ASN A 37 14.80 -18.18 -10.36
CA ASN A 37 14.75 -18.20 -8.90
C ASN A 37 15.15 -16.85 -8.33
N THR A 38 16.18 -16.21 -8.88
CA THR A 38 16.58 -14.85 -8.49
C THR A 38 15.49 -13.82 -8.76
N THR A 39 14.82 -13.91 -9.92
CA THR A 39 13.69 -13.02 -10.25
C THR A 39 12.56 -13.15 -9.23
N ILE A 40 12.19 -14.38 -8.87
CA ILE A 40 11.14 -14.64 -7.87
C ILE A 40 11.56 -14.11 -6.50
N ALA A 41 12.79 -14.39 -6.07
CA ALA A 41 13.31 -13.94 -4.78
C ALA A 41 13.31 -12.41 -4.66
N TYR A 42 13.78 -11.69 -5.67
CA TYR A 42 13.75 -10.21 -5.69
C TYR A 42 12.33 -9.65 -5.69
N ARG A 43 11.39 -10.27 -6.42
CA ARG A 43 9.98 -9.86 -6.39
C ARG A 43 9.38 -10.02 -5.01
N ILE A 44 9.61 -11.16 -4.35
CA ILE A 44 9.13 -11.40 -2.98
C ILE A 44 9.75 -10.39 -2.02
N LEU A 45 11.06 -10.19 -2.09
CA LEU A 45 11.78 -9.24 -1.25
C LEU A 45 11.16 -7.84 -1.36
N LEU A 46 11.04 -7.31 -2.58
CA LEU A 46 10.51 -5.97 -2.82
C LEU A 46 9.03 -5.86 -2.41
N THR A 47 8.23 -6.88 -2.71
CA THR A 47 6.81 -6.91 -2.32
C THR A 47 6.66 -6.85 -0.81
N ILE A 48 7.45 -7.63 -0.06
CA ILE A 48 7.42 -7.62 1.41
C ILE A 48 7.83 -6.24 1.93
N HIS A 49 8.92 -5.67 1.43
CA HIS A 49 9.39 -4.36 1.89
C HIS A 49 8.37 -3.25 1.65
N VAL A 50 7.77 -3.22 0.45
CA VAL A 50 6.71 -2.26 0.09
C VAL A 50 5.46 -2.48 0.96
N THR A 51 5.06 -3.73 1.17
CA THR A 51 3.89 -4.07 2.02
C THR A 51 4.11 -3.66 3.47
N VAL A 52 5.28 -3.94 4.03
CA VAL A 52 5.65 -3.57 5.40
C VAL A 52 5.65 -2.05 5.56
N ALA A 53 6.31 -1.32 4.65
CA ALA A 53 6.32 0.14 4.69
C ALA A 53 4.92 0.74 4.57
N THR A 54 4.07 0.17 3.73
CA THR A 54 2.66 0.59 3.58
C THR A 54 1.87 0.33 4.86
N ALA A 55 2.01 -0.84 5.45
CA ALA A 55 1.37 -1.18 6.72
C ALA A 55 1.82 -0.25 7.86
N GLU A 56 3.12 0.01 8.00
CA GLU A 56 3.67 0.92 8.99
C GLU A 56 3.12 2.35 8.82
N ARG A 57 3.06 2.85 7.59
CA ARG A 57 2.45 4.14 7.28
C ARG A 57 0.98 4.17 7.68
N SER A 58 0.20 3.14 7.35
CA SER A 58 -1.21 3.02 7.70
C SER A 58 -1.45 2.96 9.21
N PHE A 59 -0.65 2.16 9.94
CA PHE A 59 -0.73 2.10 11.40
C PHE A 59 -0.30 3.40 12.07
N SER A 60 0.66 4.13 11.51
CA SER A 60 1.06 5.45 11.98
C SER A 60 -0.10 6.46 11.86
N LYS A 61 -0.79 6.48 10.71
CA LYS A 61 -2.00 7.29 10.51
C LYS A 61 -3.11 6.93 11.49
N LEU A 62 -3.39 5.65 11.69
CA LEU A 62 -4.37 5.18 12.66
C LEU A 62 -4.03 5.62 14.09
N LYS A 63 -2.75 5.55 14.47
CA LYS A 63 -2.28 6.00 15.79
C LYS A 63 -2.52 7.50 15.99
N ILE A 64 -2.26 8.31 14.97
CA ILE A 64 -2.52 9.76 14.97
C ILE A 64 -4.03 10.02 15.12
N LEU A 65 -4.86 9.34 14.34
CA LEU A 65 -6.33 9.44 14.41
C LEU A 65 -6.85 9.09 15.80
N LYS A 66 -6.42 7.96 16.35
CA LYS A 66 -6.80 7.50 17.70
C LYS A 66 -6.37 8.47 18.79
N ASN A 67 -5.19 9.07 18.66
CA ASN A 67 -4.71 10.08 19.61
C ASN A 67 -5.49 11.40 19.50
N HIS A 68 -5.80 11.87 18.28
CA HIS A 68 -6.62 13.07 18.07
C HIS A 68 -8.05 12.89 18.60
N LEU A 69 -8.65 11.73 18.39
CA LEU A 69 -10.04 11.43 18.76
C LEU A 69 -10.19 10.79 20.15
N ARG A 70 -9.24 11.02 21.06
CA ARG A 70 -9.14 10.36 22.38
C ARG A 70 -10.40 10.46 23.26
N SER A 71 -11.38 11.31 22.91
CA SER A 71 -12.70 11.34 23.53
C SER A 71 -13.77 10.68 22.65
N THR A 72 -14.25 9.50 23.09
CA THR A 72 -15.64 9.04 22.87
C THR A 72 -16.06 8.56 21.46
N MET A 73 -15.18 7.93 20.68
CA MET A 73 -15.58 7.33 19.38
C MET A 73 -15.77 5.80 19.47
N SER A 74 -16.82 5.28 18.82
CA SER A 74 -17.00 3.83 18.64
C SER A 74 -15.97 3.26 17.66
N GLN A 75 -15.64 1.97 17.80
CA GLN A 75 -14.68 1.28 16.92
C GLN A 75 -15.10 1.33 15.44
N GLU A 76 -16.40 1.23 15.16
CA GLU A 76 -16.95 1.29 13.82
C GLU A 76 -16.66 2.64 13.14
N ARG A 77 -16.94 3.75 13.83
CA ARG A 77 -16.66 5.08 13.26
C ARG A 77 -15.16 5.34 13.15
N LEU A 78 -14.36 4.83 14.09
CA LEU A 78 -12.91 4.92 14.03
C LEU A 78 -12.34 4.17 12.82
N ASN A 79 -12.83 2.96 12.56
CA ASN A 79 -12.42 2.16 11.41
C ASN A 79 -12.78 2.85 10.09
N GLY A 80 -13.98 3.42 9.99
CA GLY A 80 -14.39 4.21 8.83
C GLY A 80 -13.46 5.40 8.58
N LEU A 81 -13.16 6.20 9.61
CA LEU A 81 -12.23 7.32 9.48
C LEU A 81 -10.79 6.88 9.18
N ALA A 82 -10.35 5.74 9.70
CA ALA A 82 -9.04 5.20 9.40
C ALA A 82 -8.91 4.82 7.93
N ILE A 83 -9.91 4.14 7.37
CA ILE A 83 -9.96 3.81 5.94
C ILE A 83 -9.92 5.09 5.10
N LEU A 84 -10.74 6.10 5.44
CA LEU A 84 -10.75 7.37 4.73
C LEU A 84 -9.38 8.10 4.81
N SER A 85 -8.70 8.02 5.96
CA SER A 85 -7.40 8.67 6.14
C SER A 85 -6.26 7.93 5.43
N ILE A 86 -6.34 6.60 5.31
CA ILE A 86 -5.38 5.77 4.60
C ILE A 86 -5.55 5.92 3.08
N GLU A 87 -6.81 5.85 2.60
CA GLU A 87 -7.17 5.91 1.18
C GLU A 87 -7.45 7.33 0.68
N HIS A 88 -6.83 8.34 1.31
CA HIS A 88 -7.04 9.75 0.98
C HIS A 88 -6.76 10.06 -0.51
N GLU A 89 -5.73 9.44 -1.10
CA GLU A 89 -5.39 9.63 -2.53
C GLU A 89 -6.48 9.13 -3.49
N VAL A 90 -7.27 8.14 -3.06
CA VAL A 90 -8.42 7.65 -3.83
C VAL A 90 -9.59 8.61 -3.67
N LEU A 91 -9.82 9.10 -2.45
CA LEU A 91 -10.86 10.06 -2.11
C LEU A 91 -10.73 11.39 -2.85
N GLU A 92 -9.50 11.86 -3.11
CA GLU A 92 -9.26 13.06 -3.93
C GLU A 92 -9.84 12.98 -5.35
N LYS A 93 -10.11 11.77 -5.86
CA LYS A 93 -10.67 11.53 -7.20
C LYS A 93 -12.18 11.32 -7.19
N VAL A 94 -12.81 11.35 -6.02
CA VAL A 94 -14.24 11.11 -5.84
C VAL A 94 -14.99 12.44 -5.89
N ASP A 95 -16.17 12.45 -6.52
CA ASP A 95 -17.06 13.61 -6.55
C ASP A 95 -17.80 13.74 -5.20
N TYR A 96 -17.36 14.69 -4.38
CA TYR A 96 -17.94 14.91 -3.05
C TYR A 96 -19.35 15.49 -3.12
N GLU A 97 -19.64 16.33 -4.11
CA GLU A 97 -20.94 16.97 -4.31
C GLU A 97 -22.01 15.92 -4.60
N ALA A 98 -21.71 14.96 -5.47
CA ALA A 98 -22.61 13.84 -5.74
C ALA A 98 -22.89 13.00 -4.47
N ILE A 99 -21.88 12.76 -3.64
CA ILE A 99 -22.04 12.01 -2.37
C ILE A 99 -22.87 12.81 -1.36
N ILE A 100 -22.64 14.11 -1.25
CA ILE A 100 -23.38 14.99 -0.36
C ILE A 100 -24.86 15.03 -0.76
N ASP A 101 -25.15 15.17 -2.06
CA ASP A 101 -26.51 15.19 -2.58
C ASP A 101 -27.23 13.86 -2.37
N ASP A 102 -26.56 12.72 -2.63
CA ASP A 102 -27.13 11.39 -2.35
C ASP A 102 -27.44 11.21 -0.86
N PHE A 103 -26.48 11.57 0.02
CA PHE A 103 -26.67 11.50 1.46
C PHE A 103 -27.83 12.39 1.94
N ALA A 104 -27.90 13.63 1.43
CA ALA A 104 -28.97 14.57 1.75
C ALA A 104 -30.34 14.06 1.27
N SER A 105 -30.42 13.43 0.10
CA SER A 105 -31.65 12.85 -0.43
C SER A 105 -32.21 11.76 0.49
N GLN A 106 -31.36 10.88 1.00
CA GLN A 106 -31.75 9.80 1.92
C GLN A 106 -32.13 10.33 3.31
N CYS A 107 -31.48 11.40 3.78
CA CYS A 107 -31.84 12.07 5.03
C CYS A 107 -33.19 12.81 4.93
N SER A 108 -33.49 13.44 3.79
CA SER A 108 -34.77 14.10 3.57
C SER A 108 -35.94 13.11 3.54
N ALA A 109 -35.74 11.92 2.95
CA ALA A 109 -36.71 10.83 2.96
C ALA A 109 -36.95 10.24 4.38
N ARG A 110 -35.96 10.28 5.26
CA ARG A 110 -36.11 9.86 6.67
C ARG A 110 -36.96 10.82 7.51
N ASN A 111 -37.05 12.08 7.13
CA ASN A 111 -37.89 13.07 7.83
C ASN A 111 -39.37 13.02 7.46
N VAL A 112 -39.77 12.21 6.46
CA VAL A 112 -41.18 12.07 6.03
C VAL A 112 -41.97 11.07 6.90
N PHE A 113 -41.30 10.26 7.72
CA PHE A 113 -41.93 9.26 8.59
C PHE A 113 -41.88 9.63 10.09
N LYS A 114 -42.15 10.89 10.44
CA LYS A 114 -42.35 11.31 11.83
C LYS A 114 -43.73 11.91 12.04
#